data_AF-A0AAW1UX47-F1
#
_entry.id   AF-A0AAW1UX47-F1
#
_cell.length_a   1.000
_cell.length_b   1.000
_cell.length_c   1.000
_cell.angle_alpha   90.00
_cell.angle_beta   90.00
_cell.angle_gamma   90.00
#
_symmetry.space_group_name_H-M   'P 1'
#
loop_
_entity.id
_entity.type
_entity.pdbx_description
1 polymer ?
#
loop_
_entity_poly.entity_id
_entity_poly.type
_entity_poly.pdbx_seq_one_letter_code
_entity_poly.pdbx_strand_id
1 'polypeptide(L)'
;MDNTSRKYMLMIAACVGCIMILHHCGKKSKVNRKNRRTWARKWLQKRDEGRGLSSMLNNELLNDDPQAYRNFLRMSNTQFEYILQQIEKSISKQDTNMRQCVTARTK
;
A
#
# COMPACT_ATOMS: atom_id res chain seq x y z
N MET A 1 43.32 -35.75 6.70
CA MET A 1 41.95 -35.17 6.78
C MET A 1 41.14 -36.05 7.70
N ASP A 2 40.76 -35.54 8.86
CA ASP A 2 39.97 -36.30 9.83
C ASP A 2 38.53 -36.51 9.32
N ASN A 3 37.89 -37.58 9.80
CA ASN A 3 36.53 -37.93 9.40
C ASN A 3 35.52 -36.83 9.80
N THR A 4 35.84 -36.06 10.85
CA THR A 4 35.01 -34.97 11.36
C THR A 4 34.97 -33.80 10.37
N SER A 5 36.11 -33.34 9.85
CA SER A 5 36.14 -32.25 8.86
C SER A 5 35.44 -32.63 7.57
N ARG A 6 35.53 -33.91 7.14
CA ARG A 6 34.78 -34.38 5.96
C ARG A 6 33.27 -34.32 6.18
N LYS A 7 32.79 -34.70 7.36
CA LYS A 7 31.37 -34.59 7.73
C LYS A 7 30.90 -33.13 7.75
N TYR A 8 31.68 -32.22 8.33
CA TYR A 8 31.33 -30.79 8.34
C TYR A 8 31.30 -30.19 6.93
N MET A 9 32.27 -30.54 6.06
CA MET A 9 32.27 -30.08 4.66
C MET A 9 31.06 -30.59 3.88
N LEU A 10 30.64 -31.84 4.10
CA LEU A 10 29.42 -32.40 3.50
C LEU A 10 28.15 -31.72 4.04
N MET A 11 28.10 -31.40 5.33
CA MET A 11 26.96 -30.68 5.94
C MET A 11 26.83 -29.26 5.38
N ILE A 12 27.94 -28.53 5.23
CA ILE A 12 27.94 -27.18 4.66
C ILE A 12 27.47 -27.23 3.20
N ALA A 13 27.98 -28.16 2.40
CA ALA A 13 27.54 -28.35 1.02
C ALA A 13 26.03 -28.65 0.91
N ALA A 14 25.50 -29.50 1.80
CA ALA A 14 24.07 -29.80 1.86
C ALA A 14 23.23 -28.57 2.24
N CYS A 15 23.66 -27.79 3.23
CA CYS A 15 22.98 -26.55 3.64
C CYS A 15 22.94 -25.50 2.53
N VAL A 16 24.06 -25.29 1.82
CA VAL A 16 24.13 -24.36 0.69
C VAL A 16 23.23 -24.83 -0.46
N GLY A 17 23.22 -26.13 -0.75
CA GLY A 17 22.30 -26.74 -1.72
C GLY A 17 20.83 -26.51 -1.36
N CYS A 18 20.45 -26.74 -0.09
CA CYS A 18 19.10 -26.51 0.41
C CYS A 18 18.70 -25.03 0.29
N ILE A 19 19.56 -24.09 0.67
CA ILE A 19 19.29 -22.65 0.55
C ILE A 19 19.10 -22.26 -0.92
N MET A 20 19.94 -22.76 -1.83
CA MET A 20 19.79 -22.50 -3.27
C MET A 20 18.47 -23.03 -3.84
N ILE A 21 18.05 -24.24 -3.43
CA ILE A 21 16.76 -24.83 -3.83
C ILE A 21 15.59 -24.01 -3.29
N LEU A 22 15.64 -23.58 -2.03
CA LEU A 22 14.60 -22.75 -1.42
C LEU A 22 14.49 -21.39 -2.10
N HIS A 23 15.61 -20.73 -2.40
CA HIS A 23 15.63 -19.46 -3.11
C HIS A 23 15.10 -19.59 -4.55
N HIS A 24 15.34 -20.74 -5.19
CA HIS A 24 14.84 -21.00 -6.53
C HIS A 24 13.37 -21.41 -6.57
N CYS A 25 12.88 -22.15 -5.57
CA CYS A 25 11.46 -22.47 -5.39
C CYS A 25 10.63 -21.23 -5.04
N GLY A 26 11.16 -20.33 -4.20
CA GLY A 26 10.48 -19.09 -3.80
C GLY A 26 10.29 -18.07 -4.94
N LYS A 27 11.07 -18.17 -6.03
CA LYS A 27 10.95 -17.28 -7.21
C LYS A 27 9.92 -17.76 -8.25
N LYS A 28 9.38 -18.97 -8.14
CA LYS A 28 8.42 -19.53 -9.11
C LYS A 28 6.96 -19.44 -8.63
N SER A 29 6.39 -18.24 -8.50
CA SER A 29 4.92 -18.03 -8.68
C SER A 29 4.48 -16.59 -8.43
N LYS A 30 4.92 -15.62 -9.25
CA LYS A 30 4.15 -14.38 -9.44
C LYS A 30 3.83 -14.07 -10.90
N VAL A 31 4.44 -14.79 -11.84
CA VAL A 31 4.48 -14.35 -13.24
C VAL A 31 3.28 -14.82 -14.08
N ASN A 32 2.43 -15.75 -13.63
CA ASN A 32 1.35 -16.26 -14.51
C ASN A 32 0.08 -16.75 -13.80
N ARG A 33 -0.29 -16.19 -12.64
CA ARG A 33 -1.70 -16.32 -12.21
C ARG A 33 -2.49 -15.35 -13.09
N LYS A 34 -3.26 -15.89 -14.06
CA LYS A 34 -4.30 -15.11 -14.77
C LYS A 34 -5.02 -14.26 -13.73
N ASN A 35 -5.07 -12.94 -13.93
CA ASN A 35 -5.80 -12.03 -13.05
C ASN A 35 -7.26 -12.49 -13.01
N ARG A 36 -7.62 -13.26 -11.98
CA ARG A 36 -9.01 -13.63 -11.73
C ARG A 36 -9.77 -12.33 -11.51
N ARG A 37 -10.95 -12.21 -12.13
CA ARG A 37 -11.82 -11.05 -11.93
C ARG A 37 -12.09 -10.91 -10.44
N THR A 38 -11.65 -9.81 -9.84
CA THR A 38 -11.96 -9.47 -8.46
C THR A 38 -13.38 -8.89 -8.42
N TRP A 39 -14.25 -9.49 -7.60
CA TRP A 39 -15.63 -9.01 -7.43
C TRP A 39 -15.69 -7.61 -6.79
N ALA A 40 -14.80 -7.35 -5.83
CA ALA A 40 -14.66 -6.05 -5.19
C ALA A 40 -13.17 -5.75 -4.95
N ARG A 41 -12.80 -4.47 -5.04
CA ARG A 41 -11.46 -4.00 -4.64
C ARG A 41 -11.35 -4.06 -3.12
N LYS A 42 -10.14 -4.30 -2.60
CA LYS A 42 -9.90 -4.43 -1.14
C LYS A 42 -10.34 -3.18 -0.37
N TRP A 43 -10.06 -1.99 -0.91
CA TRP A 43 -10.46 -0.73 -0.28
C TRP A 43 -11.98 -0.57 -0.19
N LEU A 44 -12.75 -1.10 -1.14
CA LEU A 44 -14.22 -1.05 -1.12
C LEU A 44 -14.83 -1.91 0.00
N GLN A 45 -14.13 -2.96 0.42
CA GLN A 45 -14.59 -3.84 1.50
C GLN A 45 -14.52 -3.15 2.87
N LYS A 46 -13.70 -2.09 2.98
CA LYS A 46 -13.47 -1.35 4.21
C LYS A 46 -14.42 -0.15 4.40
N ARG A 47 -15.36 0.06 3.49
CA ARG A 47 -16.27 1.24 3.48
C ARG A 47 -17.17 1.31 4.71
N ASP A 48 -17.49 0.16 5.31
CA ASP A 48 -18.41 0.04 6.45
C ASP A 48 -17.68 0.28 7.79
N GLU A 49 -16.36 0.51 7.79
CA GLU A 49 -15.54 0.73 9.00
C GLU A 49 -15.69 2.15 9.59
N GLY A 50 -16.69 2.93 9.14
CA GLY A 50 -17.02 4.25 9.71
C GLY A 50 -15.97 5.35 9.42
N ARG A 51 -15.03 5.11 8.50
CA ARG A 51 -14.05 6.12 8.10
C ARG A 51 -14.67 7.17 7.17
N GLY A 52 -14.42 8.44 7.47
CA GLY A 52 -14.86 9.53 6.60
C GLY A 52 -14.22 9.43 5.20
N LEU A 53 -14.95 9.86 4.17
CA LEU A 53 -14.52 9.78 2.76
C LEU A 53 -13.12 10.36 2.54
N SER A 54 -12.81 11.50 3.16
CA SER A 54 -11.51 12.17 3.02
C SER A 54 -10.36 11.31 3.57
N SER A 55 -10.55 10.69 4.74
CA SER A 55 -9.54 9.83 5.36
C SER A 55 -9.31 8.58 4.54
N MET A 56 -10.39 7.95 4.09
CA MET A 56 -10.33 6.79 3.19
C MET A 56 -9.59 7.12 1.89
N LEU A 57 -9.90 8.26 1.27
CA LEU A 57 -9.31 8.66 -0.01
C LEU A 57 -7.79 8.92 0.12
N ASN A 58 -7.39 9.70 1.12
CA ASN A 58 -6.01 10.17 1.26
C ASN A 58 -5.10 9.15 1.97
N ASN A 59 -5.61 8.36 2.91
CA ASN A 59 -4.79 7.42 3.69
C ASN A 59 -4.77 6.01 3.09
N GLU A 60 -5.87 5.57 2.47
CA GLU A 60 -5.96 4.22 1.93
C GLU A 60 -5.83 4.25 0.41
N LEU A 61 -6.73 4.95 -0.28
CA LEU A 61 -6.85 4.84 -1.74
C LEU A 61 -5.60 5.38 -2.46
N LEU A 62 -5.04 6.48 -1.97
CA LEU A 62 -3.81 7.05 -2.51
C LEU A 62 -2.62 6.07 -2.43
N ASN A 63 -2.53 5.28 -1.36
CA ASN A 63 -1.42 4.35 -1.13
C ASN A 63 -1.68 2.96 -1.75
N ASP A 64 -2.90 2.45 -1.63
CA ASP A 64 -3.29 1.11 -2.08
C ASP A 64 -3.54 1.03 -3.59
N ASP A 65 -4.15 2.06 -4.19
CA ASP A 65 -4.52 2.08 -5.61
C ASP A 65 -4.56 3.52 -6.19
N PRO A 66 -3.41 4.07 -6.61
CA PRO A 66 -3.32 5.42 -7.18
C PRO A 66 -4.18 5.62 -8.44
N GLN A 67 -4.47 4.54 -9.19
CA GLN A 67 -5.30 4.62 -10.37
C GLN A 67 -6.77 4.76 -9.99
N ALA A 68 -7.24 4.02 -8.99
CA ALA A 68 -8.58 4.21 -8.44
C ALA A 68 -8.74 5.60 -7.80
N TYR A 69 -7.71 6.10 -7.10
CA TYR A 69 -7.68 7.48 -6.60
C TYR A 69 -7.88 8.51 -7.72
N ARG A 70 -7.09 8.37 -8.80
CA ARG A 70 -7.20 9.24 -9.98
C ARG A 70 -8.57 9.12 -10.66
N ASN A 71 -9.14 7.93 -10.76
CA ASN A 71 -10.46 7.73 -11.35
C ASN A 71 -11.57 8.34 -10.50
N PHE A 72 -11.43 8.29 -9.17
CA PHE A 72 -12.39 8.86 -8.24
C PHE A 72 -12.40 10.40 -8.32
N LEU A 73 -11.23 11.04 -8.19
CA LEU A 73 -11.12 12.49 -8.24
C LEU A 73 -11.10 13.06 -9.67
N ARG A 74 -10.92 12.21 -10.68
CA ARG A 74 -10.67 12.59 -12.09
C ARG A 74 -9.44 13.49 -12.27
N MET A 75 -8.50 13.46 -11.32
CA MET A 75 -7.25 14.25 -11.33
C MET A 75 -6.13 13.48 -10.65
N SER A 76 -4.87 13.82 -10.95
CA SER A 76 -3.74 13.27 -10.20
C SER A 76 -3.66 13.88 -8.80
N ASN A 77 -3.00 13.18 -7.88
CA ASN A 77 -2.71 13.73 -6.55
C ASN A 77 -1.97 15.08 -6.64
N THR A 78 -1.02 15.21 -7.57
CA THR A 78 -0.28 16.46 -7.77
C THR A 78 -1.18 17.62 -8.21
N GLN A 79 -2.18 17.37 -9.07
CA GLN A 79 -3.14 18.38 -9.48
C GLN A 79 -4.07 18.77 -8.34
N PHE A 80 -4.51 17.77 -7.56
CA PHE A 80 -5.32 18.00 -6.37
C PHE A 80 -4.58 18.89 -5.36
N GLU A 81 -3.33 18.54 -5.01
CA GLU A 81 -2.50 19.34 -4.09
C GLU A 81 -2.25 20.76 -4.61
N TYR A 82 -2.01 20.91 -5.91
CA TYR A 82 -1.84 22.24 -6.51
C TYR A 82 -3.09 23.11 -6.32
N ILE A 83 -4.27 22.57 -6.64
CA ILE A 83 -5.53 23.29 -6.48
C ILE A 83 -5.77 23.60 -5.01
N LEU A 84 -5.58 22.61 -4.14
CA LEU A 84 -5.74 22.75 -2.69
C LEU A 84 -4.87 23.89 -2.18
N GLN A 85 -3.59 23.94 -2.53
CA GLN A 85 -2.66 24.98 -2.11
C GLN A 85 -3.11 26.39 -2.53
N GLN A 86 -3.74 26.54 -3.70
CA GLN A 86 -4.25 27.85 -4.15
C GLN A 86 -5.46 28.32 -3.35
N ILE A 87 -6.36 27.41 -3.00
CA ILE A 87 -7.62 27.74 -2.32
C ILE A 87 -7.58 27.57 -0.80
N GLU A 88 -6.52 26.94 -0.27
CA GLU A 88 -6.38 26.53 1.12
C GLU A 88 -6.66 27.69 2.08
N LYS A 89 -6.05 28.85 1.81
CA LYS A 89 -6.23 30.06 2.63
C LYS A 89 -7.68 30.55 2.63
N SER A 90 -8.39 30.38 1.52
CA SER A 90 -9.78 30.82 1.36
C SER A 90 -10.79 29.87 1.97
N ILE A 91 -10.51 28.56 1.97
CA ILE A 91 -11.43 27.54 2.50
C ILE A 91 -11.16 27.17 3.96
N SER A 92 -9.97 27.48 4.47
CA SER A 92 -9.60 27.25 5.87
C SER A 92 -10.44 28.14 6.79
N LYS A 93 -11.09 27.52 7.77
CA LYS A 93 -11.88 28.20 8.80
C LYS A 93 -11.19 28.07 10.14
N GLN A 94 -11.58 28.90 11.10
CA GLN A 94 -11.11 28.82 12.48
C GLN A 94 -12.13 28.12 13.36
N ASP A 95 -11.64 27.50 14.43
CA ASP A 95 -12.48 26.95 15.47
C ASP A 95 -13.25 28.06 16.18
N THR A 96 -14.45 27.71 16.64
CA THR A 96 -15.28 28.59 17.45
C THR A 96 -15.64 27.87 18.74
N ASN A 97 -16.07 28.61 19.76
CA ASN A 97 -16.47 28.02 21.04
C ASN A 97 -17.60 26.98 20.90
N MET A 98 -18.43 27.10 19.86
CA MET A 98 -19.57 26.20 19.62
C MET A 98 -19.22 25.02 18.70
N ARG A 99 -18.14 25.11 17.92
CA ARG A 99 -17.85 24.13 16.86
C ARG A 99 -16.38 24.15 16.43
N GLN A 100 -15.84 22.95 16.29
CA GLN A 100 -14.58 22.67 15.60
C GLN A 100 -14.74 22.80 14.07
N CYS A 101 -13.81 23.53 13.46
CA CYS A 101 -13.70 23.72 12.03
C CYS A 101 -13.24 22.44 11.33
N VAL A 102 -13.43 22.41 10.02
CA VAL A 102 -12.89 21.34 9.17
C VAL A 102 -11.65 21.91 8.52
N THR A 103 -10.52 21.20 8.64
CA THR A 103 -9.29 21.66 7.99
C THR A 103 -9.43 21.54 6.48
N ALA A 104 -8.70 22.37 5.72
CA ALA A 104 -8.78 22.39 4.27
C ALA A 104 -8.49 21.01 3.63
N ARG A 105 -7.61 20.22 4.25
CA ARG A 105 -7.17 18.91 3.72
C ARG A 105 -7.89 17.71 4.34
N THR A 106 -8.29 17.81 5.61
CA THR A 106 -8.74 16.64 6.38
C THR A 106 -9.81 16.97 7.43
N LYS A 107 -10.59 15.96 7.82
CA LYS A 107 -11.40 15.94 9.04
C LYS A 107 -11.14 14.64 9.79
#